data_AF-A0A6M0CZS0-F1
#
_entry.id   AF-A0A6M0CZS0-F1
#
_cell.length_a   1.000
_cell.length_b   1.000
_cell.length_c   1.000
_cell.angle_alpha   90.00
_cell.angle_beta   90.00
_cell.angle_gamma   90.00
#
_symmetry.space_group_name_H-M   'P 1'
#
loop_
_entity.id
_entity.type
_entity.pdbx_description
1 polymer ?
#
loop_
_entity_poly.entity_id
_entity_poly.type
_entity_poly.pdbx_seq_one_letter_code
_entity_poly.pdbx_strand_id
1 'polypeptide(L)'
;MHLFSDRLSTRLKLGVGYDTLGERASLTSAYAGEPGLSFRTQGLDASPWLGRGGVGVSYRVTDSTELSADYDAEYREDFLNQSASLKVRWAF
;
A
#
# COMPACT_ATOMS: atom_id res chain seq x y z
N MET A 1 -20.10 18.80 8.87
CA MET A 1 -20.37 19.42 7.55
C MET A 1 -20.33 18.30 6.50
N HIS A 2 -21.47 17.68 6.23
CA HIS A 2 -21.64 16.67 5.16
C HIS A 2 -22.54 17.32 4.12
N LEU A 3 -21.94 17.85 3.06
CA LEU A 3 -22.65 18.44 1.93
C LEU A 3 -22.40 17.51 0.75
N PHE A 4 -23.20 16.45 0.64
CA PHE A 4 -23.05 15.46 -0.42
C PHE A 4 -24.41 15.24 -1.06
N SER A 5 -24.54 15.70 -2.30
CA SER A 5 -25.59 15.27 -3.23
C SER A 5 -25.62 13.74 -3.29
N ASP A 6 -26.78 13.11 -3.47
CA ASP A 6 -26.99 11.63 -3.45
C ASP A 6 -26.05 10.80 -4.35
N ARG A 7 -25.27 11.49 -5.21
CA ARG A 7 -24.32 10.90 -6.16
C ARG A 7 -22.86 10.93 -5.71
N LEU A 8 -22.49 11.69 -4.68
CA LEU A 8 -21.08 11.83 -4.25
C LEU A 8 -20.88 11.20 -2.87
N SER A 9 -19.89 10.31 -2.74
CA SER A 9 -19.52 9.67 -1.47
C SER A 9 -18.03 9.88 -1.19
N THR A 10 -17.69 10.09 0.08
CA THR A 10 -16.31 10.31 0.53
C THR A 10 -15.94 9.27 1.58
N ARG A 11 -14.69 8.82 1.55
CA ARG A 11 -14.15 7.78 2.44
C ARG A 11 -12.84 8.28 3.07
N LEU A 12 -12.71 8.08 4.37
CA LEU A 12 -11.46 8.27 5.11
C LEU A 12 -11.01 6.90 5.63
N LYS A 13 -9.74 6.56 5.48
CA LYS A 13 -9.13 5.30 5.92
C LYS A 13 -7.98 5.63 6.86
N LEU A 14 -7.95 4.98 8.02
CA LEU A 14 -6.85 5.04 8.98
C LEU A 14 -6.62 3.63 9.53
N GLY A 15 -5.37 3.26 9.81
CA GLY A 15 -5.05 1.98 10.43
C GLY A 15 -3.62 1.90 10.90
N VAL A 16 -3.38 0.95 11.79
CA VAL A 16 -2.05 0.56 12.27
C VAL A 16 -1.97 -0.97 12.21
N GLY A 17 -0.78 -1.49 11.92
CA GLY A 17 -0.49 -2.92 11.86
C GLY A 17 0.85 -3.23 12.50
N TYR A 18 1.02 -4.51 12.84
CA TYR A 18 2.25 -5.06 13.36
C TYR A 18 2.60 -6.33 12.60
N ASP A 19 3.83 -6.42 12.10
CA ASP A 19 4.36 -7.57 11.37
C ASP A 19 5.11 -8.50 12.33
N THR A 20 4.60 -9.72 12.51
CA THR A 20 5.20 -10.76 13.37
C THR A 20 6.13 -11.70 12.61
N LEU A 21 6.20 -11.59 11.28
CA LEU A 21 6.90 -12.51 10.37
C LEU A 21 8.09 -11.85 9.66
N GLY A 22 8.27 -10.54 9.84
CA GLY A 22 9.38 -9.79 9.27
C GLY A 22 10.72 -10.13 9.93
N GLU A 23 11.35 -11.25 9.56
CA GLU A 23 12.78 -11.44 9.80
C GLU A 23 13.60 -10.71 8.73
N ARG A 24 14.71 -10.11 9.15
CA ARG A 24 15.63 -9.39 8.25
C ARG A 24 16.04 -10.30 7.10
N ALA A 25 15.71 -9.88 5.88
CA ALA A 25 16.08 -10.64 4.69
C ALA A 25 17.60 -10.84 4.66
N SER A 26 18.09 -12.00 4.24
CA SER A 26 19.52 -12.20 4.07
C SER A 26 19.79 -13.04 2.84
N LEU A 27 20.74 -12.60 2.02
CA LEU A 27 21.16 -13.29 0.82
C LEU A 27 22.55 -13.89 1.04
N THR A 28 22.66 -15.20 0.89
CA THR A 28 23.97 -15.86 0.78
C THR A 28 24.33 -15.94 -0.69
N SER A 29 25.54 -15.51 -1.04
CA SER A 29 26.06 -15.52 -2.41
C SER A 29 27.49 -16.05 -2.44
N ALA A 30 27.91 -16.58 -3.58
CA ALA A 30 29.29 -17.01 -3.83
C ALA A 30 29.73 -16.55 -5.23
N TYR A 31 31.03 -16.34 -5.42
CA TYR A 31 31.56 -15.96 -6.73
C TYR A 31 31.50 -17.15 -7.68
N ALA A 32 31.08 -16.93 -8.93
CA ALA A 32 31.00 -18.00 -9.94
C ALA A 32 32.35 -18.69 -10.20
N GLY A 33 33.46 -17.95 -10.09
CA GLY A 33 34.82 -18.48 -10.22
C GLY A 33 35.37 -19.11 -8.95
N GLU A 34 34.72 -18.93 -7.79
CA GLU A 34 35.17 -19.50 -6.52
C GLU A 34 33.97 -19.89 -5.63
N PRO A 35 33.25 -20.98 -5.99
CA PRO A 35 32.01 -21.38 -5.31
C PRO A 35 32.18 -21.73 -3.83
N GLY A 36 33.41 -22.01 -3.39
CA GLY A 36 33.75 -22.29 -1.99
C GLY A 36 33.78 -21.06 -1.09
N LEU A 37 33.90 -19.85 -1.65
CA LEU A 37 33.87 -18.60 -0.90
C LEU A 37 32.46 -18.00 -0.95
N SER A 38 31.67 -18.32 0.07
CA SER A 38 30.36 -17.71 0.27
C SER A 38 30.43 -16.53 1.24
N PHE A 39 29.60 -15.53 1.00
CA PHE A 39 29.39 -14.39 1.89
C PHE A 39 27.89 -14.14 2.07
N ARG A 40 27.53 -13.55 3.22
CA ARG A 40 26.15 -13.21 3.57
C ARG A 40 25.97 -11.70 3.53
N THR A 41 25.04 -11.25 2.71
CA THR A 41 24.61 -9.86 2.65
C THR A 41 23.31 -9.73 3.42
N GLN A 42 23.27 -8.84 4.41
CA GLN A 42 22.04 -8.49 5.10
C GLN A 42 21.20 -7.61 4.18
N GLY A 43 19.92 -7.97 4.05
CA GLY A 43 18.90 -7.22 3.33
C GLY A 43 18.18 -6.23 4.23
N LEU A 44 17.06 -5.72 3.73
CA LEU A 44 16.26 -4.69 4.40
C LEU A 44 15.77 -5.17 5.77
N ASP A 45 15.95 -4.31 6.77
CA ASP A 45 15.39 -4.46 8.11
C ASP A 45 14.10 -3.66 8.20
N ALA A 46 12.99 -4.26 7.79
CA ALA A 46 11.72 -3.54 7.83
C ALA A 46 11.21 -3.45 9.27
N SER A 47 10.91 -2.23 9.74
CA SER A 47 10.25 -2.02 11.03
C SER A 47 8.93 -2.81 11.10
N PRO A 48 8.64 -3.46 12.25
CA PRO A 48 7.46 -4.29 12.39
C PRO A 48 6.18 -3.46 12.47
N TRP A 49 6.27 -2.18 12.84
CA TRP A 49 5.11 -1.30 12.90
C TRP A 49 4.85 -0.64 11.55
N LEU A 50 3.58 -0.67 11.13
CA LEU A 50 3.12 0.01 9.92
C LEU A 50 1.88 0.86 10.22
N GLY A 51 1.91 2.12 9.78
CA GLY A 51 0.77 3.03 9.79
C GLY A 51 0.20 3.16 8.38
N ARG A 52 -1.12 3.24 8.25
CA ARG A 52 -1.79 3.51 6.98
C ARG A 52 -2.83 4.61 7.11
N GLY A 53 -2.90 5.45 6.10
CA GLY A 53 -3.89 6.51 5.97
C GLY A 53 -4.32 6.67 4.53
N GLY A 54 -5.54 7.11 4.28
CA GLY A 54 -6.00 7.33 2.93
C GLY A 54 -7.33 8.07 2.85
N VAL A 55 -7.57 8.67 1.70
CA VAL A 55 -8.81 9.37 1.37
C VAL A 55 -9.31 8.87 0.03
N GLY A 56 -10.63 8.82 -0.13
CA GLY A 56 -11.25 8.41 -1.37
C GLY A 56 -12.55 9.14 -1.61
N VAL A 57 -12.88 9.27 -2.89
CA VAL A 57 -14.13 9.85 -3.37
C VAL A 57 -14.73 8.90 -4.41
N SER A 58 -16.05 8.74 -4.40
CA SER A 58 -16.77 8.08 -5.48
C SER A 58 -17.94 8.93 -5.95
N TYR A 59 -18.16 8.94 -7.26
CA TYR A 59 -19.21 9.66 -7.93
C TYR A 59 -20.03 8.73 -8.81
N ARG A 60 -21.34 8.74 -8.60
CA ARG A 60 -22.32 8.02 -9.41
C ARG A 60 -22.63 8.83 -10.66
N VAL A 61 -22.09 8.39 -11.80
CA VAL A 61 -22.32 9.01 -13.11
C VAL A 61 -23.74 8.71 -13.59
N THR A 62 -24.15 7.45 -13.45
CA THR A 62 -25.50 6.92 -13.71
C THR A 62 -25.85 5.91 -12.62
N ASP A 63 -27.10 5.45 -12.54
CA ASP A 63 -27.48 4.43 -11.55
C ASP A 63 -26.69 3.10 -11.67
N SER A 64 -26.11 2.85 -12.84
CA SER A 64 -25.29 1.67 -13.14
C SER A 64 -23.79 1.93 -13.20
N THR A 65 -23.34 3.19 -13.24
CA THR A 65 -21.92 3.55 -13.45
C THR A 65 -21.40 4.45 -12.33
N GLU A 66 -20.27 4.04 -11.76
CA GLU A 66 -19.59 4.73 -10.67
C GLU A 66 -18.11 4.95 -11.00
N LEU A 67 -17.63 6.18 -10.78
CA LEU A 67 -16.23 6.56 -10.85
C LEU A 67 -15.70 6.72 -9.43
N SER A 68 -14.52 6.22 -9.13
CA SER A 68 -13.86 6.38 -7.83
C SER A 68 -12.41 6.81 -8.00
N ALA A 69 -11.95 7.64 -7.09
CA ALA A 69 -10.55 8.02 -6.94
C ALA A 69 -10.14 7.81 -5.47
N ASP A 70 -8.97 7.20 -5.28
CA ASP A 70 -8.43 6.90 -3.95
C ASP A 70 -6.95 7.31 -3.91
N TYR A 71 -6.53 7.91 -2.79
CA TYR A 71 -5.14 8.18 -2.46
C TYR A 71 -4.84 7.59 -1.08
N ASP A 72 -3.87 6.68 -1.03
CA ASP A 72 -3.48 5.95 0.16
C ASP A 72 -1.98 6.14 0.42
N ALA A 73 -1.60 6.22 1.68
CA ALA A 73 -0.23 6.31 2.16
C ALA A 73 0.01 5.24 3.23
N GLU A 74 1.12 4.51 3.12
CA GLU A 74 1.59 3.56 4.12
C GLU A 74 2.96 4.01 4.62
N TYR A 75 3.07 4.22 5.92
CA TYR A 75 4.28 4.61 6.60
C TYR A 75 4.86 3.44 7.39
N ARG A 76 6.16 3.22 7.21
CA ARG A 76 7.05 2.39 8.01
C ARG A 76 8.29 3.23 8.32
N GLU A 77 9.04 2.84 9.34
CA GLU A 77 10.19 3.62 9.85
C GLU A 77 11.16 4.09 8.76
N ASP A 78 11.52 3.20 7.82
CA ASP A 78 12.44 3.48 6.71
C ASP A 78 11.75 3.57 5.33
N PHE A 79 10.42 3.48 5.28
CA PHE A 79 9.70 3.37 4.01
C PHE A 79 8.36 4.10 4.04
N LEU A 80 8.14 4.98 3.07
CA LEU A 80 6.85 5.62 2.82
C LEU A 80 6.36 5.22 1.43
N ASN A 81 5.25 4.50 1.37
CA ASN A 81 4.55 4.24 0.13
C ASN A 81 3.40 5.23 -0.04
N GLN A 82 3.24 5.73 -1.25
CA GLN A 82 2.10 6.55 -1.65
C GLN A 82 1.51 5.97 -2.93
N SER A 83 0.21 5.77 -2.96
CA SER A 83 -0.49 5.15 -4.07
C SER A 83 -1.74 5.93 -4.42
N ALA A 84 -1.90 6.26 -5.68
CA ALA A 84 -3.12 6.87 -6.23
C ALA A 84 -3.78 5.88 -7.19
N SER A 85 -5.10 5.76 -7.13
CA SER A 85 -5.85 4.88 -8.03
C SER A 85 -7.12 5.53 -8.52
N LEU A 86 -7.47 5.20 -9.77
CA LEU A 86 -8.74 5.56 -10.40
C LEU A 86 -9.45 4.28 -10.79
N LYS A 87 -10.76 4.22 -10.54
CA LYS A 87 -11.58 3.04 -10.80
C LYS A 87 -12.91 3.44 -11.41
N VAL A 88 -13.29 2.76 -12.49
CA VAL A 88 -14.63 2.83 -13.07
C VAL A 88 -15.31 1.49 -12.86
N ARG A 89 -16.51 1.50 -12.32
CA ARG A 89 -17.37 0.33 -12.14
C ARG A 89 -18.65 0.54 -12.92
N TRP A 90 -18.99 -0.42 -13.77
CA TRP A 90 -20.24 -0.44 -14.53
C TRP A 90 -20.95 -1.77 -14.28
N ALA A 91 -22.20 -1.69 -13.80
CA ALA A 91 -23.12 -2.82 -13.70
C ALA A 91 -24.00 -2.90 -14.96
N PHE A 92 -24.12 -4.10 -15.53
CA PHE A 92 -24.95 -4.38 -16.70
C PHE A 92 -26.39 -4.76 -16.31
#